data_AF-A0A0D2YHU3-F1
#
_entry.id   AF-A0A0D2YHU3-F1
#
_cell.length_a   1.000
_cell.length_b   1.000
_cell.length_c   1.000
_cell.angle_alpha   90.00
_cell.angle_beta   90.00
_cell.angle_gamma   90.00
#
_symmetry.space_group_name_H-M   'P 1'
#
loop_
_entity.id
_entity.type
_entity.pdbx_description
1 polymer ?
#
loop_
_entity_poly.entity_id
_entity_poly.type
_entity_poly.pdbx_seq_one_letter_code
_entity_poly.pdbx_strand_id
1 'polypeptide(L)'
;MEPLLTRYDQLPEVEPRRRETLIEKFYTILVSEPGERWLYSPGIDWAGAMVERVTSMRLGDYMKRHIFDVVSVKDATFQLQEREDLRERMVNTWERVGEELRITKCPAADPVTDDLGGGGLYSTVPELLKIYHGLLSEKLLARETIDLMFQSHLHDAPGLQSQDEYSKSYRNAIYNSIPSTTPMFAFTGLGLGNNLL
;
A
#
# COMPACT_ATOMS: atom_id res chain seq x y z
N MET A 1 12.48 -6.28 -3.96
CA MET A 1 12.06 -6.25 -5.37
C MET A 1 12.27 -7.64 -5.94
N GLU A 2 11.39 -8.09 -6.83
CA GLU A 2 11.48 -9.40 -7.46
C GLU A 2 12.70 -9.46 -8.41
N PRO A 3 13.45 -10.58 -8.50
CA PRO A 3 14.68 -10.66 -9.31
C PRO A 3 14.52 -10.40 -10.81
N LEU A 4 13.45 -10.86 -11.45
CA LEU A 4 13.16 -10.59 -12.87
C LEU A 4 12.92 -9.09 -13.10
N LEU A 5 12.15 -8.43 -12.23
CA LEU A 5 11.96 -6.97 -12.32
C LEU A 5 13.27 -6.21 -12.13
N THR A 6 14.11 -6.68 -11.19
CA THR A 6 15.44 -6.09 -10.96
C THR A 6 16.33 -6.21 -12.20
N ARG A 7 16.29 -7.36 -12.87
CA ARG A 7 17.05 -7.60 -14.12
C ARG A 7 16.49 -6.77 -15.28
N TYR A 8 15.17 -6.63 -15.36
CA TYR A 8 14.51 -5.80 -16.38
C TYR A 8 14.94 -4.34 -16.27
N ASP A 9 14.94 -3.78 -15.05
CA ASP A 9 15.36 -2.38 -14.80
C ASP A 9 16.85 -2.12 -15.11
N GLN A 10 17.66 -3.16 -15.31
CA GLN A 10 19.08 -3.06 -15.71
C GLN A 10 19.32 -3.15 -17.22
N LEU A 11 18.27 -3.38 -18.02
CA LEU A 11 18.42 -3.49 -19.47
C LEU A 11 18.75 -2.11 -20.08
N PRO A 12 19.70 -2.03 -21.05
CA PRO A 12 20.15 -0.75 -21.63
C PRO A 12 19.04 0.04 -22.34
N GLU A 13 17.99 -0.65 -22.78
CA GLU A 13 16.83 -0.09 -23.49
C GLU A 13 15.80 0.54 -22.55
N VAL A 14 15.92 0.29 -21.24
CA VAL A 14 15.03 0.82 -20.21
C VAL A 14 15.61 2.14 -19.73
N GLU A 15 15.26 3.21 -20.43
CA GLU A 15 15.57 4.59 -20.00
C GLU A 15 15.07 4.82 -18.56
N PRO A 16 15.84 5.51 -17.69
CA PRO A 16 15.37 5.94 -16.38
C PRO A 16 14.27 7.00 -16.56
N ARG A 17 13.03 6.56 -16.74
CA ARG A 17 11.88 7.44 -16.95
C ARG A 17 11.53 8.17 -15.66
N ARG A 18 11.13 9.43 -15.77
CA ARG A 18 10.43 10.11 -14.68
C ARG A 18 9.13 9.35 -14.43
N ARG A 19 9.06 8.69 -13.29
CA ARG A 19 7.91 7.90 -12.87
C ARG A 19 6.95 8.82 -12.11
N GLU A 20 6.31 9.75 -12.81
CA GLU A 20 5.42 10.76 -12.20
C GLU A 20 4.02 10.19 -11.97
N THR A 21 3.48 9.50 -12.98
CA THR A 21 2.16 8.84 -12.93
C THR A 21 2.24 7.37 -12.50
N LEU A 22 1.11 6.81 -12.09
CA LEU A 22 0.90 5.39 -11.78
C LEU A 22 1.36 4.50 -12.94
N ILE A 23 0.93 4.85 -14.16
CA ILE A 23 1.21 4.06 -15.36
C ILE A 23 2.71 4.08 -15.66
N GLU A 24 3.37 5.23 -15.53
CA GLU A 24 4.82 5.33 -15.72
C GLU A 24 5.60 4.61 -14.62
N LYS A 25 5.08 4.61 -13.38
CA LYS A 25 5.66 3.88 -12.24
C LYS A 25 5.61 2.37 -12.42
N PHE A 26 4.50 1.85 -12.94
CA PHE A 26 4.22 0.41 -12.97
C PHE A 26 3.89 -0.13 -14.36
N TYR A 27 4.57 0.36 -15.39
CA TYR A 27 4.51 -0.16 -16.77
C TYR A 27 5.09 -1.60 -16.89
N THR A 28 5.32 -2.31 -15.79
CA THR A 28 6.09 -3.54 -15.75
C THR A 28 5.36 -4.74 -16.36
N ILE A 29 6.17 -5.68 -16.85
CA ILE A 29 5.76 -7.01 -17.26
C ILE A 29 5.21 -7.78 -16.04
N LEU A 30 4.15 -8.56 -16.24
CA LEU A 30 3.69 -9.50 -15.21
C LEU A 30 4.76 -10.56 -14.97
N VAL A 31 5.14 -10.77 -13.71
CA VAL A 31 6.16 -11.76 -13.34
C VAL A 31 5.62 -13.20 -13.28
N SER A 32 4.29 -13.34 -13.36
CA SER A 32 3.56 -14.61 -13.39
C SER A 32 2.21 -14.40 -14.06
N GLU A 33 1.57 -15.48 -14.48
CA GLU A 33 0.18 -15.44 -14.92
C GLU A 33 -0.74 -14.95 -13.78
N PRO A 34 -1.78 -14.15 -14.08
CA PRO A 34 -2.75 -13.69 -13.08
C PRO A 34 -3.40 -14.86 -12.33
N GLY A 35 -3.35 -14.82 -10.99
CA GLY A 35 -3.94 -15.84 -10.12
C GLY A 35 -3.02 -17.03 -9.79
N GLU A 36 -1.94 -17.24 -10.55
CA GLU A 36 -1.05 -18.40 -10.38
C GLU A 36 0.03 -18.20 -9.30
N ARG A 37 0.31 -16.96 -8.87
CA ARG A 37 1.33 -16.67 -7.86
C ARG A 37 0.99 -15.40 -7.08
N TRP A 38 1.28 -15.42 -5.78
CA TRP A 38 1.20 -14.24 -4.93
C TRP A 38 2.53 -13.47 -4.91
N LEU A 39 2.44 -12.15 -5.06
CA LEU A 39 3.54 -11.20 -4.89
C LEU A 39 2.98 -9.89 -4.32
N TYR A 40 3.65 -9.30 -3.33
CA TYR A 40 3.33 -7.93 -2.92
C TYR A 40 3.62 -6.96 -4.07
N SER A 41 2.60 -6.22 -4.49
CA SER A 41 2.54 -5.54 -5.78
C SER A 41 1.77 -4.22 -5.67
N PRO A 42 1.83 -3.34 -6.70
CA PRO A 42 1.02 -2.11 -6.76
C PRO A 42 -0.46 -2.38 -7.11
N GLY A 43 -0.98 -3.57 -6.80
CA GLY A 43 -2.35 -3.96 -7.14
C GLY A 43 -3.41 -3.03 -6.53
N ILE A 44 -3.15 -2.49 -5.33
CA ILE A 44 -4.05 -1.53 -4.67
C ILE A 44 -4.00 -0.16 -5.36
N ASP A 45 -2.84 0.25 -5.89
CA ASP A 45 -2.75 1.49 -6.68
C ASP A 45 -3.57 1.37 -7.99
N TRP A 46 -3.50 0.22 -8.66
CA TRP A 46 -4.34 -0.09 -9.82
C TRP A 46 -5.83 -0.15 -9.48
N ALA A 47 -6.20 -0.74 -8.34
CA ALA A 47 -7.58 -0.74 -7.85
C ALA A 47 -8.09 0.69 -7.61
N GLY A 48 -7.25 1.57 -7.06
CA GLY A 48 -7.53 3.00 -6.93
C GLY A 48 -7.84 3.65 -8.29
N ALA A 49 -6.97 3.44 -9.29
CA ALA A 49 -7.20 3.96 -10.64
C ALA A 49 -8.43 3.35 -11.33
N MET A 50 -8.85 2.14 -10.97
CA MET A 50 -10.13 1.57 -11.43
C MET A 50 -11.31 2.30 -10.80
N VAL A 51 -11.26 2.61 -9.50
CA VAL A 51 -12.28 3.44 -8.83
C VAL A 51 -12.40 4.79 -9.51
N GLU A 52 -11.28 5.45 -9.81
CA GLU A 52 -11.29 6.74 -10.51
C GLU A 52 -11.96 6.65 -11.88
N ARG A 53 -11.62 5.62 -12.68
CA ARG A 53 -12.20 5.42 -14.00
C ARG A 53 -13.70 5.17 -13.97
N VAL A 54 -14.19 4.35 -13.04
CA VAL A 54 -15.63 4.01 -12.99
C VAL A 54 -16.48 5.11 -12.37
N THR A 55 -15.90 5.95 -11.51
CA THR A 55 -16.63 7.04 -10.83
C THR A 55 -16.43 8.40 -11.50
N SER A 56 -15.41 8.55 -12.34
CA SER A 56 -14.93 9.85 -12.84
C SER A 56 -14.55 10.84 -11.72
N MET A 57 -14.20 10.31 -10.54
CA MET A 57 -13.71 11.09 -9.40
C MET A 57 -12.24 10.79 -9.18
N ARG A 58 -11.48 11.76 -8.68
CA ARG A 58 -10.14 11.49 -8.15
C ARG A 58 -10.26 10.59 -6.91
N LEU A 59 -9.30 9.70 -6.66
CA LEU A 59 -9.39 8.72 -5.58
C LEU A 59 -9.53 9.38 -4.21
N GLY A 60 -8.78 10.46 -3.95
CA GLY A 60 -8.89 11.26 -2.74
C GLY A 60 -10.28 11.85 -2.53
N ASP A 61 -10.93 12.34 -3.58
CA ASP A 61 -12.30 12.87 -3.53
C ASP A 61 -13.32 11.76 -3.25
N TYR A 62 -13.14 10.60 -3.89
CA TYR A 62 -13.98 9.43 -3.66
C TYR A 62 -13.86 8.96 -2.20
N MET A 63 -12.64 8.77 -1.71
CA MET A 63 -12.39 8.38 -0.31
C MET A 63 -12.91 9.43 0.65
N LYS A 64 -12.76 10.72 0.35
CA LYS A 64 -13.32 11.79 1.18
C LYS A 64 -14.83 11.63 1.32
N ARG A 65 -15.55 11.52 0.20
CA ARG A 65 -17.01 11.46 0.17
C ARG A 65 -17.57 10.17 0.78
N HIS A 66 -16.97 9.03 0.46
CA HIS A 66 -17.54 7.71 0.76
C HIS A 66 -16.96 7.04 2.01
N ILE A 67 -15.81 7.53 2.51
CA ILE A 67 -15.14 6.97 3.68
C ILE A 67 -14.95 8.05 4.74
N PHE A 68 -14.18 9.11 4.42
CA PHE A 68 -13.73 10.04 5.45
C PHE A 68 -14.90 10.83 6.04
N ASP A 69 -15.76 11.41 5.22
CA ASP A 69 -16.92 12.18 5.69
C ASP A 69 -17.91 11.28 6.47
N VAL A 70 -18.01 9.99 6.12
CA VAL A 70 -18.88 9.02 6.81
C VAL A 70 -18.39 8.74 8.23
N VAL A 71 -17.08 8.61 8.44
CA VAL A 71 -16.48 8.34 9.76
C VAL A 71 -15.88 9.58 10.42
N SER A 72 -16.21 10.77 9.91
CA SER A 72 -15.75 12.06 10.42
C SER A 72 -14.22 12.17 10.49
N VAL A 73 -13.55 11.69 9.45
CA VAL A 73 -12.11 11.85 9.25
C VAL A 73 -11.79 13.23 8.67
N LYS A 74 -10.79 13.91 9.23
CA LYS A 74 -10.42 15.29 8.84
C LYS A 74 -8.96 15.43 8.40
N ASP A 75 -8.06 14.75 9.09
CA ASP A 75 -6.62 14.84 8.86
C ASP A 75 -6.14 13.66 8.03
N ALA A 76 -6.64 13.57 6.79
CA ALA A 76 -6.19 12.61 5.78
C ALA A 76 -6.15 13.25 4.39
N THR A 77 -5.09 13.01 3.61
CA THR A 77 -4.97 13.51 2.22
C THR A 77 -3.96 12.69 1.42
N PHE A 78 -4.16 12.59 0.11
CA PHE A 78 -3.11 12.20 -0.85
C PHE A 78 -2.30 13.42 -1.33
N GLN A 79 -2.95 14.59 -1.39
CA GLN A 79 -2.38 15.85 -1.86
C GLN A 79 -1.84 16.65 -0.68
N LEU A 80 -0.64 16.32 -0.20
CA LEU A 80 -0.04 17.03 0.94
C LEU A 80 0.25 18.51 0.63
N GLN A 81 0.57 18.81 -0.62
CA GLN A 81 0.78 20.18 -1.11
C GLN A 81 -0.46 21.07 -1.01
N GLU A 82 -1.65 20.48 -0.88
CA GLU A 82 -2.93 21.19 -0.71
C GLU A 82 -3.36 21.31 0.77
N ARG A 83 -2.56 20.77 1.71
CA ARG A 83 -2.88 20.70 3.15
C ARG A 83 -1.71 21.22 4.00
N GLU A 84 -1.53 22.54 3.99
CA GLU A 84 -0.49 23.22 4.77
C GLU A 84 -0.56 22.88 6.27
N ASP A 85 -1.77 22.77 6.82
CA ASP A 85 -2.03 22.38 8.22
C ASP A 85 -1.54 20.95 8.57
N LEU A 86 -1.51 20.04 7.59
CA LEU A 86 -0.93 18.70 7.76
C LEU A 86 0.58 18.73 7.51
N ARG A 87 1.03 19.53 6.55
CA ARG A 87 2.45 19.71 6.22
C ARG A 87 3.23 20.23 7.42
N GLU A 88 2.68 21.21 8.15
CA GLU A 88 3.31 21.79 9.35
C GLU A 88 3.48 20.78 10.51
N ARG A 89 2.62 19.77 10.58
CA ARG A 89 2.64 18.73 11.63
C ARG A 89 3.25 17.41 11.16
N MET A 90 3.79 17.37 9.94
CA MET A 90 4.37 16.16 9.38
C MET A 90 5.60 15.74 10.19
N VAL A 91 5.62 14.48 10.60
CA VAL A 91 6.74 13.91 11.36
C VAL A 91 7.95 13.68 10.45
N ASN A 92 9.14 13.79 11.02
CA ASN A 92 10.37 13.45 10.31
C ASN A 92 10.41 11.97 9.94
N THR A 93 10.89 11.68 8.73
CA THR A 93 11.25 10.31 8.34
C THR A 93 12.64 10.00 8.87
N TRP A 94 12.82 8.83 9.48
CA TRP A 94 14.10 8.41 10.03
C TRP A 94 14.58 7.13 9.36
N GLU A 95 15.87 7.07 9.06
CA GLU A 95 16.56 5.88 8.60
C GLU A 95 17.53 5.38 9.68
N ARG A 96 17.68 4.07 9.79
CA ARG A 96 18.69 3.45 10.65
C ARG A 96 19.99 3.27 9.89
N VAL A 97 21.07 3.85 10.40
CA VAL A 97 22.42 3.73 9.84
C VAL A 97 23.33 3.14 10.90
N GLY A 98 23.56 1.83 10.84
CA GLY A 98 24.22 1.10 11.92
C GLY A 98 23.40 1.18 13.22
N GLU A 99 24.02 1.68 14.28
CA GLU A 99 23.38 1.88 15.59
C GLU A 99 22.66 3.23 15.72
N GLU A 100 22.85 4.14 14.76
CA GLU A 100 22.30 5.50 14.79
C GLU A 100 20.97 5.62 14.02
N LEU A 101 20.20 6.66 14.37
CA LEU A 101 19.04 7.11 13.59
C LEU A 101 19.36 8.46 12.96
N ARG A 102 19.07 8.61 11.67
CA ARG A 102 19.28 9.84 10.91
C ARG A 102 17.97 10.30 10.28
N ILE A 103 17.73 11.59 10.27
CA ILE A 103 16.60 12.16 9.53
C ILE A 103 16.91 11.98 8.05
N THR A 104 15.94 11.48 7.30
CA THR A 104 16.02 11.28 5.86
C THR A 104 14.80 11.89 5.18
N LYS A 105 14.85 12.00 3.86
CA LYS A 105 13.70 12.49 3.10
C LYS A 105 12.57 11.47 3.16
N CYS A 106 11.33 11.93 3.29
CA CYS A 106 10.18 11.06 3.08
C CYS A 106 10.28 10.42 1.68
N PRO A 107 10.22 9.08 1.57
CA PRO A 107 10.33 8.40 0.28
C PRO A 107 9.11 8.61 -0.61
N ALA A 108 7.97 9.01 -0.03
CA ALA A 108 6.80 9.41 -0.81
C ALA A 108 7.09 10.70 -1.59
N ALA A 109 6.64 10.73 -2.85
CA ALA A 109 6.74 11.92 -3.69
C ALA A 109 5.84 13.03 -3.13
N ASP A 110 6.26 14.28 -3.29
CA ASP A 110 5.49 15.48 -2.94
C ASP A 110 6.05 16.65 -3.79
N PRO A 111 5.26 17.28 -4.67
CA PRO A 111 3.85 16.96 -4.97
C PRO A 111 3.69 15.60 -5.66
N VAL A 112 2.48 15.02 -5.59
CA VAL A 112 2.12 13.80 -6.34
C VAL A 112 1.17 14.14 -7.48
N THR A 113 1.36 13.49 -8.64
CA THR A 113 0.45 13.61 -9.77
C THR A 113 -0.82 12.78 -9.53
N ASP A 114 -0.65 11.51 -9.17
CA ASP A 114 -1.74 10.55 -8.98
C ASP A 114 -1.90 10.18 -7.49
N ASP A 115 -3.15 9.86 -7.11
CA ASP A 115 -3.46 9.36 -5.76
C ASP A 115 -3.16 7.86 -5.68
N LEU A 116 -1.99 7.53 -5.12
CA LEU A 116 -1.49 6.16 -5.02
C LEU A 116 -2.16 5.40 -3.86
N GLY A 117 -3.19 4.61 -4.16
CA GLY A 117 -3.97 3.88 -3.16
C GLY A 117 -3.17 2.91 -2.28
N GLY A 118 -2.02 2.41 -2.74
CA GLY A 118 -1.18 1.45 -2.02
C GLY A 118 -0.27 2.07 -0.94
N GLY A 119 0.00 3.38 -1.01
CA GLY A 119 0.94 4.01 -0.07
C GLY A 119 1.04 5.54 -0.10
N GLY A 120 0.11 6.23 -0.75
CA GLY A 120 0.13 7.69 -0.93
C GLY A 120 -0.64 8.49 0.11
N LEU A 121 -1.35 7.84 1.05
CA LEU A 121 -2.20 8.54 2.00
C LEU A 121 -1.40 9.04 3.22
N TYR A 122 -1.43 10.34 3.46
CA TYR A 122 -1.01 10.96 4.71
C TYR A 122 -2.19 11.01 5.66
N SER A 123 -1.96 10.61 6.92
CA SER A 123 -2.97 10.67 7.97
C SER A 123 -2.35 10.67 9.37
N THR A 124 -3.17 10.89 10.40
CA THR A 124 -2.77 10.70 11.80
C THR A 124 -3.34 9.38 12.35
N VAL A 125 -2.73 8.86 13.42
CA VAL A 125 -3.19 7.61 14.05
C VAL A 125 -4.67 7.69 14.49
N PRO A 126 -5.14 8.75 15.17
CA PRO A 126 -6.55 8.86 15.55
C PRO A 126 -7.52 8.83 14.36
N GLU A 127 -7.17 9.47 13.25
CA GLU A 127 -8.00 9.48 12.05
C GLU A 127 -8.05 8.11 11.37
N LEU A 128 -6.91 7.40 11.30
CA LEU A 128 -6.87 6.05 10.77
C LEU A 128 -7.72 5.07 11.61
N LEU A 129 -7.69 5.21 12.94
CA LEU A 129 -8.53 4.41 13.85
C LEU A 129 -10.03 4.63 13.62
N LYS A 130 -10.47 5.83 13.22
CA LYS A 130 -11.87 6.08 12.86
C LYS A 130 -12.29 5.25 11.64
N ILE A 131 -11.41 5.11 10.64
CA ILE A 131 -11.68 4.28 9.46
C ILE A 131 -11.83 2.81 9.87
N TYR A 132 -10.90 2.30 10.68
CA TYR A 132 -10.97 0.92 11.17
C TYR A 132 -12.22 0.67 12.01
N HIS A 133 -12.55 1.59 12.92
CA HIS A 133 -13.78 1.52 13.69
C HIS A 133 -15.01 1.55 12.77
N GLY A 134 -15.04 2.40 11.75
CA GLY A 134 -16.12 2.47 10.78
C GLY A 134 -16.32 1.16 9.99
N LEU A 135 -15.24 0.44 9.71
CA LEU A 135 -15.30 -0.89 9.11
C LEU A 135 -15.87 -1.91 10.10
N LEU A 136 -15.30 -1.98 11.31
CA LEU A 136 -15.71 -2.97 12.32
C LEU A 136 -17.15 -2.76 12.85
N SER A 137 -17.65 -1.52 12.80
CA SER A 137 -19.01 -1.14 13.16
C SER A 137 -20.00 -1.16 12.00
N GLU A 138 -19.62 -1.71 10.83
CA GLU A 138 -20.47 -1.81 9.61
C GLU A 138 -20.97 -0.46 9.09
N LYS A 139 -20.34 0.64 9.49
CA LYS A 139 -20.74 1.98 9.04
C LYS A 139 -20.32 2.26 7.60
N LEU A 140 -19.23 1.63 7.16
CA LEU A 140 -18.64 1.84 5.84
C LEU A 140 -19.10 0.81 4.81
N LEU A 141 -19.33 -0.43 5.22
CA LEU A 141 -19.66 -1.56 4.34
C LEU A 141 -20.71 -2.44 5.02
N ALA A 142 -21.50 -3.13 4.19
CA ALA A 142 -22.44 -4.14 4.67
C ALA A 142 -21.70 -5.31 5.35
N ARG A 143 -22.37 -5.98 6.31
CA ARG A 143 -21.81 -7.10 7.07
C ARG A 143 -21.27 -8.18 6.15
N GLU A 144 -22.01 -8.55 5.12
CA GLU A 144 -21.66 -9.63 4.19
C GLU A 144 -20.37 -9.30 3.43
N THR A 145 -20.17 -8.02 3.08
CA THR A 145 -18.94 -7.54 2.44
C THR A 145 -17.76 -7.57 3.42
N ILE A 146 -17.99 -7.20 4.68
CA ILE A 146 -16.97 -7.28 5.73
C ILE A 146 -16.57 -8.74 5.96
N ASP A 147 -17.54 -9.63 6.10
CA ASP A 147 -17.29 -11.06 6.30
C ASP A 147 -16.51 -11.64 5.11
N LEU A 148 -16.80 -11.20 3.88
CA LEU A 148 -16.04 -11.57 2.69
C LEU A 148 -14.58 -11.10 2.80
N MET A 149 -14.31 -9.86 3.23
CA MET A 149 -12.95 -9.33 3.40
C MET A 149 -12.09 -10.17 4.38
N PHE A 150 -12.73 -10.85 5.35
CA PHE A 150 -12.05 -11.70 6.34
C PHE A 150 -11.92 -13.17 5.92
N GLN A 151 -12.15 -13.49 4.65
CA GLN A 151 -11.92 -14.84 4.10
C GLN A 151 -10.54 -14.96 3.44
N SER A 152 -10.05 -16.21 3.32
CA SER A 152 -8.89 -16.48 2.48
C SER A 152 -9.26 -16.33 1.01
N HIS A 153 -8.66 -15.37 0.31
CA HIS A 153 -8.83 -15.15 -1.12
C HIS A 153 -7.72 -15.76 -1.98
N LEU A 154 -6.76 -16.46 -1.37
CA LEU A 154 -5.70 -17.16 -2.08
C LEU A 154 -5.89 -18.67 -1.92
N HIS A 155 -5.83 -19.39 -3.05
CA HIS A 155 -5.78 -20.84 -3.09
C HIS A 155 -4.32 -21.26 -3.30
N ASP A 156 -3.79 -22.13 -2.42
CA ASP A 156 -2.41 -22.65 -2.41
C ASP A 156 -1.26 -21.62 -2.32
N ALA A 157 -1.54 -20.32 -2.54
CA ALA A 157 -0.69 -19.14 -2.39
C ALA A 157 0.82 -19.36 -2.69
N PRO A 158 1.19 -19.96 -3.83
CA PRO A 158 2.59 -20.09 -4.21
C PRO A 158 3.24 -18.70 -4.27
N GLY A 159 4.44 -18.56 -3.73
CA GLY A 159 5.12 -17.28 -3.54
C GLY A 159 4.85 -16.58 -2.21
N LEU A 160 3.72 -16.79 -1.52
CA LEU A 160 3.55 -16.34 -0.12
C LEU A 160 4.22 -17.34 0.85
N GLN A 161 4.13 -18.63 0.53
CA GLN A 161 4.70 -19.72 1.33
C GLN A 161 6.21 -19.87 1.12
N SER A 162 6.74 -19.42 -0.03
CA SER A 162 8.16 -19.53 -0.39
C SER A 162 8.98 -18.32 0.06
N GLN A 163 8.95 -17.98 1.35
CA GLN A 163 9.61 -16.76 1.86
C GLN A 163 11.11 -16.70 1.50
N ASP A 164 11.80 -17.85 1.51
CA ASP A 164 13.23 -17.95 1.25
C ASP A 164 13.63 -17.63 -0.20
N GLU A 165 12.69 -17.57 -1.15
CA GLU A 165 12.94 -17.12 -2.52
C GLU A 165 13.21 -15.61 -2.60
N TYR A 166 12.83 -14.84 -1.58
CA TYR A 166 12.99 -13.39 -1.57
C TYR A 166 14.23 -12.90 -0.82
N SER A 167 14.76 -11.77 -1.26
CA SER A 167 15.86 -11.10 -0.56
C SER A 167 15.49 -10.77 0.88
N LYS A 168 16.47 -10.75 1.78
CA LYS A 168 16.26 -10.41 3.21
C LYS A 168 15.54 -9.07 3.38
N SER A 169 15.88 -8.07 2.56
CA SER A 169 15.22 -6.77 2.56
C SER A 169 13.73 -6.88 2.20
N TYR A 170 13.40 -7.65 1.16
CA TYR A 170 12.00 -7.85 0.77
C TYR A 170 11.24 -8.65 1.82
N ARG A 171 11.84 -9.70 2.39
CA ARG A 171 11.23 -10.46 3.48
C ARG A 171 10.88 -9.57 4.67
N ASN A 172 11.82 -8.74 5.12
CA ASN A 172 11.61 -7.82 6.23
C ASN A 172 10.48 -6.81 5.94
N ALA A 173 10.35 -6.35 4.70
CA ALA A 173 9.31 -5.40 4.33
C ALA A 173 7.91 -6.03 4.26
N ILE A 174 7.81 -7.30 3.85
CA ILE A 174 6.52 -7.97 3.58
C ILE A 174 6.03 -8.80 4.77
N TYR A 175 6.93 -9.56 5.39
CA TYR A 175 6.61 -10.49 6.47
C TYR A 175 6.96 -9.93 7.85
N ASN A 176 7.54 -8.72 7.93
CA ASN A 176 8.20 -8.23 9.14
C ASN A 176 9.26 -9.23 9.65
N SER A 177 9.70 -9.11 10.91
CA SER A 177 10.63 -10.06 11.54
C SER A 177 9.96 -11.41 11.90
N ILE A 178 8.87 -11.79 11.22
CA ILE A 178 8.17 -13.06 11.49
C ILE A 178 9.07 -14.21 10.99
N PRO A 179 9.31 -15.25 11.82
CA PRO A 179 10.08 -16.42 11.39
C PRO A 179 9.40 -17.14 10.21
N SER A 180 10.20 -17.62 9.27
CA SER A 180 9.72 -18.35 8.07
C SER A 180 8.99 -19.66 8.37
N THR A 181 9.07 -20.15 9.61
CA THR A 181 8.36 -21.34 10.11
C THR A 181 6.91 -21.04 10.51
N THR A 182 6.50 -19.77 10.56
CA THR A 182 5.14 -19.39 10.95
C THR A 182 4.22 -19.45 9.73
N PRO A 183 3.11 -20.24 9.77
CA PRO A 183 2.10 -20.20 8.71
C PRO A 183 1.55 -18.79 8.54
N MET A 184 1.56 -18.27 7.31
CA MET A 184 1.06 -16.94 6.98
C MET A 184 -0.27 -17.05 6.24
N PHE A 185 -1.27 -16.35 6.75
CA PHE A 185 -2.51 -16.09 6.03
C PHE A 185 -2.46 -14.64 5.52
N ALA A 186 -2.75 -14.42 4.24
CA ALA A 186 -2.70 -13.08 3.66
C ALA A 186 -3.87 -12.24 4.16
N PHE A 187 -3.61 -11.34 5.11
CA PHE A 187 -4.45 -10.16 5.36
C PHE A 187 -3.64 -8.92 4.97
N THR A 188 -3.55 -8.65 3.67
CA THR A 188 -2.72 -7.56 3.16
C THR A 188 -3.54 -6.28 3.03
N GLY A 189 -3.17 -5.24 3.78
CA GLY A 189 -3.72 -3.90 3.57
C GLY A 189 -3.44 -2.86 4.66
N LEU A 190 -3.08 -3.27 5.89
CA LEU A 190 -3.05 -2.34 7.04
C LEU A 190 -1.67 -2.11 7.68
N GLY A 191 -0.57 -2.59 7.09
CA GLY A 191 0.77 -2.42 7.70
C GLY A 191 0.93 -3.07 9.08
N LEU A 192 -0.05 -3.87 9.52
CA LEU A 192 -0.05 -4.64 10.76
C LEU A 192 -0.26 -6.09 10.36
N GLY A 193 0.83 -6.78 10.04
CA GLY A 193 0.83 -8.24 10.03
C GLY A 193 0.74 -8.70 11.48
N ASN A 194 -0.47 -8.88 11.99
CA ASN A 194 -0.70 -9.55 13.26
C ASN A 194 -1.65 -10.73 13.05
N ASN A 195 -1.11 -11.92 13.34
CA ASN A 195 -1.90 -13.07 13.73
C ASN A 195 -2.74 -12.68 14.95
N LEU A 196 -4.06 -12.62 14.80
CA LEU A 196 -4.97 -12.79 15.93
C LEU A 196 -5.26 -14.28 16.04
N LEU A 197 -4.58 -14.93 16.98
CA LEU A 197 -5.17 -15.99 17.80
C LEU A 197 -5.63 -15.33 19.11
#